data_AF-A0A3C1TJ20-F1
#
_entry.id   AF-A0A3C1TJ20-F1
#
_cell.length_a   1.000
_cell.length_b   1.000
_cell.length_c   1.000
_cell.angle_alpha   90.00
_cell.angle_beta   90.00
_cell.angle_gamma   90.00
#
_symmetry.space_group_name_H-M   'P 1'
#
loop_
_entity.id
_entity.type
_entity.pdbx_description
1 polymer ?
#
loop_
_entity_poly.entity_id
_entity_poly.type
_entity_poly.pdbx_seq_one_letter_code
_entity_poly.pdbx_strand_id
1 'polypeptide(L)'
;MFLSVIMGLSLHNSIAVIEGYFGKKTPFVRTPKWGIVQHQGNWQQKKYLVRSLNPLTWLELGLVLYFGFGLALGLYWQTYSLIGLHSMLVLGYGFVGYYSVKHSLS
;
A
#
# COMPACT_ATOMS: atom_id res chain seq x y z
N MET A 1 13.36 10.59 -2.94
CA MET A 1 12.83 9.21 -2.87
C MET A 1 12.05 8.94 -1.58
N PHE A 2 12.61 9.21 -0.39
CA PHE A 2 11.92 8.99 0.89
C PHE A 2 10.49 9.58 0.97
N LEU A 3 10.32 10.86 0.64
CA LEU A 3 9.01 11.54 0.67
C LEU A 3 7.97 10.88 -0.25
N SER A 4 8.37 10.51 -1.47
CA SER A 4 7.49 9.82 -2.42
C SER A 4 7.02 8.47 -1.88
N VAL A 5 7.89 7.72 -1.21
CA VAL A 5 7.52 6.44 -0.59
C VAL A 5 6.51 6.66 0.55
N ILE A 6 6.72 7.65 1.42
CA ILE A 6 5.75 7.97 2.48
C ILE A 6 4.39 8.38 1.89
N MET A 7 4.40 9.16 0.81
CA MET A 7 3.17 9.54 0.11
C MET A 7 2.42 8.31 -0.43
N GLY A 8 3.12 7.31 -0.97
CA GLY A 8 2.51 6.05 -1.41
C GLY A 8 1.89 5.23 -0.27
N LEU A 9 2.45 5.32 0.94
CA LEU A 9 1.92 4.65 2.13
C LEU A 9 0.73 5.39 2.78
N SER A 10 0.43 6.61 2.35
CA SER A 10 -0.63 7.43 2.95
C SER A 10 -2.03 6.83 2.82
N LEU A 11 -2.28 6.02 1.78
CA LEU A 11 -3.54 5.28 1.63
C LEU A 11 -3.75 4.27 2.77
N HIS A 12 -2.73 3.47 3.08
CA HIS A 12 -2.76 2.52 4.18
C HIS A 12 -2.96 3.22 5.53
N ASN A 13 -2.25 4.34 5.72
CA ASN A 13 -2.40 5.16 6.93
C ASN A 13 -3.83 5.69 7.07
N SER A 14 -4.44 6.15 5.98
CA SER A 14 -5.81 6.66 5.98
C SER A 14 -6.81 5.56 6.33
N ILE A 15 -6.64 4.35 5.78
CA ILE A 15 -7.48 3.20 6.10
C ILE A 15 -7.35 2.83 7.57
N ALA A 16 -6.13 2.76 8.10
CA ALA A 16 -5.90 2.44 9.52
C ALA A 16 -6.57 3.47 10.46
N VAL A 17 -6.51 4.75 10.11
CA VAL A 17 -7.19 5.82 10.86
C VAL A 17 -8.71 5.65 10.79
N ILE A 18 -9.27 5.35 9.62
CA ILE A 18 -10.71 5.11 9.44
C ILE A 18 -11.16 3.89 10.24
N GLU A 19 -10.42 2.79 10.19
CA GLU A 19 -10.72 1.58 10.97
C GLU A 19 -10.64 1.81 12.48
N GLY A 20 -9.66 2.60 12.92
CA GLY A 20 -9.53 3.05 14.31
C GLY A 20 -10.69 3.94 14.74
N TYR A 21 -11.11 4.88 13.87
CA TYR A 21 -12.25 5.77 14.13
C TYR A 21 -13.57 4.99 14.26
N PHE A 22 -13.79 3.98 13.41
CA PHE A 22 -14.94 3.07 13.52
C PHE A 22 -14.84 2.07 14.69
N GLY A 23 -13.76 2.12 15.48
CA GLY A 23 -13.62 1.28 16.67
C GLY A 23 -13.42 -0.20 16.35
N LYS A 24 -12.92 -0.56 15.15
CA LYS A 24 -12.54 -1.95 14.87
C LYS A 24 -11.46 -2.36 15.86
N LYS A 25 -11.82 -3.27 16.77
CA LYS A 25 -10.87 -3.85 17.72
C LYS A 25 -9.95 -4.81 16.97
N THR A 26 -8.83 -4.29 16.47
CA THR A 26 -7.74 -5.14 16.00
C THR A 26 -7.11 -5.77 17.25
N PRO A 27 -7.11 -7.11 17.39
CA PRO A 27 -6.47 -7.73 18.53
C PRO A 27 -4.98 -7.40 18.45
N PHE A 28 -4.48 -6.66 19.43
CA PHE A 28 -3.06 -6.52 19.67
C PHE A 28 -2.56 -7.85 20.23
N VAL A 29 -2.54 -8.88 19.38
CA VAL A 29 -1.95 -10.18 19.72
C VAL A 29 -0.50 -9.88 20.03
N ARG A 30 -0.15 -9.90 21.32
CA ARG A 30 1.25 -9.87 21.77
C ARG A 30 1.93 -10.98 21.00
N THR A 31 2.74 -10.64 20.01
CA THR A 31 3.43 -11.63 19.18
C THR A 31 4.28 -12.48 20.12
N PRO A 32 3.93 -13.77 20.36
CA PRO A 32 4.80 -14.60 21.18
C PRO A 32 6.08 -14.75 20.39
N LYS A 33 7.21 -14.39 21.00
CA LYS A 33 8.45 -14.18 20.25
C LYS A 33 8.83 -15.39 19.40
N TRP A 34 8.39 -16.63 19.72
CA TRP A 34 8.44 -17.82 18.83
C TRP A 34 7.30 -18.84 18.90
N GLY A 35 6.18 -18.63 19.59
CA GLY A 35 5.00 -19.52 19.49
C GLY A 35 5.25 -21.04 19.56
N ILE A 36 6.32 -21.51 20.22
CA ILE A 36 6.62 -22.93 20.39
C ILE A 36 5.83 -23.40 21.61
N VAL A 37 4.54 -23.71 21.41
CA VAL A 37 3.73 -24.36 22.45
C VAL A 37 3.72 -25.88 22.28
N GLN A 38 4.06 -26.41 21.10
CA GLN A 38 4.16 -27.85 20.87
C GLN A 38 5.29 -28.22 19.90
N HIS A 39 6.07 -29.23 20.28
CA HIS A 39 7.30 -29.71 19.66
C HIS A 39 7.12 -30.47 18.32
N GLN A 40 6.06 -30.25 17.52
CA GLN A 40 5.77 -31.09 16.35
C GLN A 40 5.18 -30.36 15.11
N GLY A 41 5.48 -29.07 14.90
CA GLY A 41 5.01 -28.34 13.72
C GLY A 41 6.07 -28.15 12.65
N ASN A 42 5.97 -28.88 11.53
CA ASN A 42 6.83 -28.75 10.35
C ASN A 42 6.93 -27.29 9.87
N TRP A 43 8.15 -26.71 9.84
CA TRP A 43 8.42 -25.30 9.50
C TRP A 43 8.20 -24.95 8.01
N GLN A 44 7.90 -25.94 7.17
CA GLN A 44 7.94 -25.81 5.70
C GLN A 44 6.57 -25.62 5.05
N GLN A 45 5.46 -25.59 5.82
CA GLN A 45 4.10 -25.65 5.24
C GLN A 45 3.18 -24.46 5.53
N LYS A 46 3.64 -23.39 6.19
CA LYS A 46 2.88 -22.13 6.24
C LYS A 46 3.08 -21.39 4.92
N LYS A 47 2.50 -21.95 3.86
CA LYS A 47 2.27 -21.27 2.59
C LYS A 47 1.48 -20.00 2.92
N TYR A 48 2.15 -18.86 2.97
CA TYR A 48 1.54 -17.53 2.95
C TYR A 48 0.91 -17.35 1.57
N LEU A 49 -0.13 -18.14 1.28
CA LEU A 49 -0.84 -18.12 0.01
C LEU A 49 -2.06 -17.24 0.19
N VAL A 50 -1.87 -15.94 0.08
CA VAL A 50 -2.98 -15.05 -0.26
C VAL A 50 -2.72 -14.60 -1.70
N ARG A 51 -2.94 -15.55 -2.62
CA ARG A 51 -2.75 -15.41 -4.07
C ARG A 51 -3.88 -14.62 -4.72
N SER A 52 -4.42 -13.64 -4.00
CA SER A 52 -5.50 -12.79 -4.47
C SER A 52 -5.03 -11.35 -4.43
N LEU A 53 -5.18 -10.64 -5.55
CA LEU A 53 -5.00 -9.20 -5.57
C LEU A 53 -5.94 -8.58 -4.54
N ASN A 54 -5.36 -7.95 -3.52
CA ASN A 54 -6.12 -7.24 -2.50
C ASN A 54 -6.91 -6.12 -3.20
N PRO A 55 -8.21 -5.91 -2.90
CA PRO A 55 -8.96 -4.74 -3.37
C PRO A 55 -8.20 -3.41 -3.17
N LEU A 56 -7.35 -3.34 -2.13
CA LEU A 56 -6.47 -2.21 -1.88
C LEU A 56 -5.50 -1.92 -3.04
N THR A 57 -4.95 -2.96 -3.67
CA THR A 57 -4.02 -2.82 -4.81
C THR A 57 -4.69 -2.18 -6.02
N TRP A 58 -5.98 -2.44 -6.24
CA TRP A 58 -6.75 -1.74 -7.29
C TRP A 58 -6.88 -0.25 -6.99
N LEU A 59 -7.07 0.12 -5.72
CA LEU A 59 -7.14 1.51 -5.31
C LEU A 59 -5.80 2.24 -5.47
N GLU A 60 -4.69 1.56 -5.15
CA GLU A 60 -3.33 2.09 -5.38
C GLU A 60 -3.09 2.41 -6.86
N LEU A 61 -3.40 1.46 -7.75
CA LEU A 61 -3.26 1.66 -9.20
C LEU A 61 -4.21 2.73 -9.72
N GLY A 62 -5.43 2.80 -9.19
CA GLY A 62 -6.38 3.87 -9.50
C GLY A 62 -5.85 5.25 -9.14
N LEU A 63 -5.18 5.39 -7.99
CA LEU A 63 -4.55 6.65 -7.58
C LEU A 63 -3.37 7.03 -8.48
N VAL A 64 -2.57 6.07 -8.95
CA VAL A 64 -1.51 6.33 -9.95
C VAL A 64 -2.10 6.94 -11.22
N LEU A 65 -3.18 6.35 -11.74
CA LEU A 65 -3.85 6.86 -12.94
C LEU A 65 -4.46 8.24 -12.69
N TYR A 66 -5.10 8.44 -11.54
CA TYR A 66 -5.69 9.72 -11.16
C TYR A 66 -4.66 10.85 -11.09
N PHE A 67 -3.56 10.67 -10.36
CA PHE A 67 -2.50 11.69 -10.27
C PHE A 67 -1.70 11.82 -11.57
N GLY A 68 -1.56 10.74 -12.35
CA GLY A 68 -0.96 10.79 -13.68
C GLY A 68 -1.78 11.63 -14.65
N PHE A 69 -3.11 11.53 -14.58
CA PHE A 69 -4.02 12.38 -15.33
C PHE A 69 -3.91 13.85 -14.87
N GLY A 70 -3.89 14.11 -13.56
CA GLY A 70 -3.68 15.46 -13.03
C GLY A 70 -2.35 16.08 -13.46
N LEU A 71 -1.28 15.28 -13.51
CA LEU A 71 0.02 15.69 -14.02
C LEU A 71 -0.06 16.07 -15.51
N ALA A 72 -0.71 15.25 -16.34
CA ALA A 72 -0.90 15.53 -17.75
C ALA A 72 -1.73 16.80 -17.99
N LEU A 73 -2.80 17.00 -17.21
CA LEU A 73 -3.63 18.21 -17.30
C LEU A 73 -2.88 19.47 -16.88
N GLY A 74 -2.04 19.37 -15.83
CA GLY A 74 -1.18 20.48 -15.40
C GLY A 74 -0.17 20.91 -16.48
N LEU A 75 0.38 19.94 -17.23
CA LEU A 75 1.24 20.23 -18.38
C LEU A 75 0.45 20.86 -19.54
N TYR A 76 -0.76 20.37 -19.81
CA TYR A 76 -1.63 20.89 -20.87
C TYR A 76 -2.04 22.36 -20.62
N TRP A 77 -2.44 22.69 -19.40
CA TRP A 77 -2.83 24.05 -19.01
C TRP A 77 -1.67 24.94 -18.55
N GLN A 78 -0.42 24.53 -18.77
CA GLN A 78 0.78 25.30 -18.40
C GLN A 78 0.80 25.72 -16.92
N THR A 79 0.19 24.92 -16.04
CA THR A 79 0.09 25.17 -14.61
C THR A 79 1.09 24.30 -13.87
N TYR A 80 2.25 24.88 -13.58
CA TYR A 80 3.41 24.14 -13.05
C TYR A 80 3.42 23.98 -11.53
N SER A 81 2.56 24.70 -10.81
CA SER A 81 2.61 24.82 -9.35
C SER A 81 2.52 23.48 -8.61
N LEU A 82 1.80 22.49 -9.15
CA LEU A 82 1.56 21.20 -8.51
C LEU A 82 2.26 20.02 -9.19
N ILE A 83 3.07 20.25 -10.22
CA ILE A 83 3.72 19.19 -10.99
C ILE A 83 4.70 18.39 -10.12
N GLY A 84 5.46 19.07 -9.25
CA GLY A 84 6.34 18.40 -8.29
C GLY A 84 5.57 17.46 -7.36
N LEU A 85 4.43 17.92 -6.84
CA LEU A 85 3.58 17.12 -5.95
C LEU A 85 2.96 15.93 -6.69
N HIS A 86 2.36 16.15 -7.86
CA HIS A 86 1.72 15.09 -8.65
C HIS A 86 2.72 14.03 -9.08
N SER A 87 3.92 14.44 -9.52
CA SER A 87 4.97 13.48 -9.90
C SER A 87 5.43 12.63 -8.70
N MET A 88 5.60 13.23 -7.52
CA MET A 88 5.92 12.48 -6.30
C MET A 88 4.83 11.47 -5.92
N LEU A 89 3.55 11.83 -6.08
CA LEU A 89 2.41 10.95 -5.81
C LEU A 89 2.33 9.80 -6.82
N VAL A 90 2.51 10.08 -8.11
CA VAL A 90 2.55 9.05 -9.17
C VAL A 90 3.67 8.06 -8.91
N LEU A 91 4.88 8.54 -8.60
CA LEU A 91 6.02 7.67 -8.29
C LEU A 91 5.80 6.89 -6.97
N GLY A 92 5.22 7.53 -5.95
CA GLY A 92 4.94 6.93 -4.66
C GLY A 92 3.94 5.78 -4.76
N TYR A 93 2.74 6.05 -5.27
CA TYR A 93 1.72 5.03 -5.46
C TYR A 93 2.12 3.99 -6.51
N GLY A 94 2.87 4.39 -7.55
CA GLY A 94 3.37 3.47 -8.57
C GLY A 94 4.36 2.47 -7.99
N PHE A 95 5.26 2.93 -7.13
CA PHE A 95 6.19 2.07 -6.41
C PHE A 95 5.45 1.08 -5.50
N VAL A 96 4.56 1.57 -4.64
CA VAL A 96 3.80 0.71 -3.71
C VAL A 96 2.96 -0.31 -4.49
N GLY A 97 2.18 0.15 -5.47
CA GLY A 97 1.33 -0.71 -6.30
C GLY A 97 2.11 -1.76 -7.08
N TYR A 98 3.28 -1.42 -7.62
CA TYR A 98 4.15 -2.39 -8.31
C TYR A 98 4.60 -3.53 -7.39
N TYR A 99 5.05 -3.21 -6.17
CA TYR A 99 5.43 -4.23 -5.20
C TYR A 99 4.23 -5.03 -4.68
N SER A 100 3.07 -4.39 -4.46
CA SER A 100 1.82 -5.06 -4.10
C SER A 100 1.42 -6.11 -5.14
N VAL A 101 1.48 -5.77 -6.43
CA VAL A 101 1.17 -6.68 -7.54
C VAL A 101 2.20 -7.80 -7.62
N LYS A 102 3.50 -7.47 -7.59
CA LYS A 102 4.58 -8.46 -7.67
C LYS A 102 4.50 -9.50 -6.55
N HIS A 103 4.25 -9.05 -5.31
CA HIS A 103 4.15 -9.94 -4.16
C HIS A 103 2.87 -10.78 -4.18
N SER A 104 1.78 -10.28 -4.77
CA SER A 104 0.52 -11.04 -4.90
C SER A 104 0.57 -12.11 -5.99
N LEU A 105 1.44 -11.94 -7.00
CA LEU A 105 1.61 -12.87 -8.13
C LEU A 105 2.70 -13.93 -7.91
N SER A 106 3.71 -13.62 -7.08
CA SER A 106 4.83 -14.52 -6.72
C SER A 106 4.43 -15.57 -5.69
#